data_AF-A0A523JWA0-F1
#
_entry.id   AF-A0A523JWA0-F1
#
_cell.length_a   1.000
_cell.length_b   1.000
_cell.length_c   1.000
_cell.angle_alpha   90.00
_cell.angle_beta   90.00
_cell.angle_gamma   90.00
#
_symmetry.space_group_name_H-M   'P 1'
#
loop_
_entity.id
_entity.type
_entity.pdbx_description
1 polymer ?
#
loop_
_entity_poly.entity_id
_entity_poly.type
_entity_poly.pdbx_seq_one_letter_code
_entity_poly.pdbx_strand_id
1 'polypeptide(L)'
;MMLRPDRPCVTCPPGDPGAANGTPHVVVAAQMRSGTHLLIDLILNNFPVYRENPLYLDLERYRLSDLETSQIPDLRGLVIKTHYPHSSDRVEAARDIEPLTRRYPVVMPVRDRDERVRSMRRFGDWGAAQSMDPHIDAFERYWSDVPKLTLPFRKLLDPEALPEVVHALEQHLGTPAIASPVGPRPVAQRRRILLDKTLTRLLGAHAPRINTTIGFAR
;
A
#
# COMPACT_ATOMS: atom_id res chain seq x y z
N MET A 1 -16.23 2.40 -17.70
CA MET A 1 -16.82 2.35 -16.34
C MET A 1 -15.71 2.18 -15.30
N MET A 2 -15.30 3.27 -14.66
CA MET A 2 -14.26 3.26 -13.64
C MET A 2 -14.90 2.89 -12.30
N LEU A 3 -14.88 1.62 -11.97
CA LEU A 3 -15.40 1.09 -10.71
C LEU A 3 -14.61 1.71 -9.54
N ARG A 4 -15.31 2.46 -8.69
CA ARG A 4 -14.74 3.27 -7.61
C ARG A 4 -14.02 2.38 -6.56
N PRO A 5 -12.92 2.86 -5.96
CA PRO A 5 -12.17 2.19 -4.89
C PRO A 5 -12.88 2.13 -3.52
N ASP A 6 -14.11 2.64 -3.40
CA ASP A 6 -14.90 2.88 -2.19
C ASP A 6 -15.74 1.67 -1.73
N ARG A 7 -15.34 0.44 -2.03
CA ARG A 7 -16.03 -0.73 -1.49
C ARG A 7 -15.53 -1.02 -0.06
N PRO A 8 -16.43 -1.14 0.95
CA PRO A 8 -16.06 -1.42 2.34
C PRO A 8 -15.21 -2.68 2.52
N CYS A 9 -15.31 -3.63 1.58
CA CYS A 9 -14.58 -4.89 1.63
C CYS A 9 -13.11 -4.81 1.15
N VAL A 10 -12.68 -3.68 0.60
CA VAL A 10 -11.33 -3.50 0.04
C VAL A 10 -10.57 -2.39 0.73
N THR A 11 -11.20 -1.23 0.90
CA THR A 11 -10.66 -0.13 1.70
C THR A 11 -11.45 -0.05 2.98
N CYS A 12 -10.76 0.24 4.09
CA CYS A 12 -11.41 0.51 5.35
C CYS A 12 -12.52 1.53 5.15
N PRO A 13 -13.79 1.15 5.38
CA PRO A 13 -14.84 2.14 5.41
C PRO A 13 -14.57 3.10 6.56
N PRO A 14 -15.12 4.32 6.49
CA PRO A 14 -15.22 5.19 7.64
C PRO A 14 -15.77 4.46 8.89
N GLY A 15 -15.02 4.43 10.01
CA GLY A 15 -15.46 3.82 11.28
C GLY A 15 -14.54 2.72 11.82
N ASP A 16 -15.12 1.80 12.62
CA ASP A 16 -14.41 0.68 13.27
C ASP A 16 -14.09 -0.44 12.26
N PRO A 17 -12.81 -0.71 11.95
CA PRO A 17 -12.43 -1.82 11.08
C PRO A 17 -12.55 -3.20 11.73
N GLY A 18 -12.99 -3.28 12.98
CA GLY A 18 -13.10 -4.51 13.74
C GLY A 18 -11.75 -4.93 14.35
N ALA A 19 -11.83 -5.59 15.50
CA ALA A 19 -10.65 -6.08 16.21
C ALA A 19 -9.97 -7.20 15.43
N ALA A 20 -8.71 -7.00 15.02
CA ALA A 20 -7.86 -8.08 14.52
C ALA A 20 -7.10 -8.77 15.67
N ASN A 21 -6.69 -10.01 15.39
CA ASN A 21 -6.21 -11.07 16.29
C ASN A 21 -4.88 -10.81 17.02
N GLY A 22 -4.60 -9.57 17.48
CA GLY A 22 -3.37 -9.20 18.16
C GLY A 22 -2.21 -8.77 17.24
N THR A 23 -2.33 -8.98 15.92
CA THR A 23 -1.32 -8.63 14.91
C THR A 23 -1.00 -7.13 14.92
N PRO A 24 0.28 -6.71 14.97
CA PRO A 24 0.65 -5.30 14.79
C PRO A 24 0.23 -4.76 13.41
N HIS A 25 0.11 -3.44 13.27
CA HIS A 25 -0.05 -2.84 11.94
C HIS A 25 1.23 -2.91 11.12
N VAL A 26 1.08 -2.66 9.82
CA VAL A 26 2.19 -2.31 8.93
C VAL A 26 1.85 -1.01 8.20
N VAL A 27 2.81 -0.09 8.15
CA VAL A 27 2.69 1.16 7.40
C VAL A 27 3.35 0.99 6.04
N VAL A 28 2.57 1.12 4.97
CA VAL A 28 3.05 1.19 3.59
C VAL A 28 3.11 2.66 3.16
N ALA A 29 4.29 3.25 3.32
CA ALA A 29 4.59 4.61 2.90
C ALA A 29 5.17 4.61 1.49
N ALA A 30 4.66 5.44 0.59
CA ALA A 30 5.18 5.47 -0.77
C ALA A 30 4.99 6.82 -1.44
N GLN A 31 5.96 7.24 -2.25
CA GLN A 31 5.68 8.28 -3.23
C GLN A 31 4.64 7.77 -4.23
N MET A 32 3.76 8.65 -4.72
CA MET A 32 2.76 8.26 -5.72
C MET A 32 3.42 7.58 -6.93
N ARG A 33 2.75 6.53 -7.46
CA ARG A 33 3.20 5.75 -8.62
C ARG A 33 4.47 4.90 -8.43
N SER A 34 4.92 4.71 -7.18
CA SER A 34 6.10 3.89 -6.85
C SER A 34 5.82 2.40 -6.65
N GLY A 35 4.58 1.94 -6.82
CA GLY A 35 4.21 0.53 -6.63
C GLY A 35 3.52 0.23 -5.30
N THR A 36 2.91 1.22 -4.65
CA THR A 36 2.18 1.08 -3.37
C THR A 36 1.22 -0.10 -3.36
N HIS A 37 0.35 -0.22 -4.37
CA HIS A 37 -0.60 -1.34 -4.44
C HIS A 37 0.05 -2.69 -4.75
N LEU A 38 1.19 -2.72 -5.44
CA LEU A 38 1.92 -3.98 -5.63
C LEU A 38 2.48 -4.47 -4.31
N LEU A 39 3.01 -3.57 -3.49
CA LEU A 39 3.50 -3.90 -2.17
C LEU A 39 2.36 -4.32 -1.22
N ILE A 40 1.23 -3.61 -1.23
CA ILE A 40 0.02 -4.00 -0.46
C ILE A 40 -0.44 -5.39 -0.90
N ASP A 41 -0.58 -5.64 -2.20
CA ASP A 41 -0.99 -6.94 -2.71
C ASP A 41 0.01 -8.03 -2.34
N LEU A 42 1.32 -7.72 -2.34
CA LEU A 42 2.36 -8.66 -1.93
C LEU A 42 2.22 -9.02 -0.44
N ILE A 43 2.03 -8.03 0.43
CA ILE A 43 1.81 -8.25 1.86
C ILE A 43 0.56 -9.14 2.05
N LEU A 44 -0.57 -8.73 1.47
CA LEU A 44 -1.84 -9.42 1.65
C LEU A 44 -1.86 -10.83 1.05
N ASN A 45 -1.13 -11.11 -0.02
CA ASN A 45 -1.10 -12.46 -0.59
C ASN A 45 -0.11 -13.40 0.13
N ASN A 46 0.87 -12.87 0.88
CA ASN A 46 1.95 -13.66 1.46
C ASN A 46 1.93 -13.75 2.98
N PHE A 47 1.21 -12.87 3.66
CA PHE A 47 1.11 -12.82 5.11
C PHE A 47 -0.36 -12.88 5.53
N PRO A 48 -0.90 -14.09 5.75
CA PRO A 48 -2.33 -14.28 5.99
C PRO A 48 -2.88 -13.48 7.17
N VAL A 49 -2.04 -13.18 8.17
CA VAL A 49 -2.40 -12.36 9.34
C VAL A 49 -2.83 -10.93 9.01
N TYR A 50 -2.53 -10.44 7.81
CA TYR A 50 -2.97 -9.12 7.31
C TYR A 50 -4.18 -9.21 6.37
N ARG A 51 -4.67 -10.41 6.02
CA ARG A 51 -5.88 -10.59 5.19
C ARG A 51 -7.14 -10.45 6.03
N GLU A 52 -7.28 -9.31 6.67
CA GLU A 52 -8.50 -8.96 7.39
C GLU A 52 -9.43 -8.14 6.50
N ASN A 53 -10.69 -8.02 6.91
CA ASN A 53 -11.64 -7.15 6.25
C ASN A 53 -11.87 -5.93 7.15
N PRO A 54 -11.49 -4.71 6.73
CA PRO A 54 -11.01 -4.29 5.41
C PRO A 54 -9.55 -4.65 5.10
N LEU A 55 -9.22 -4.85 3.81
CA LEU A 55 -7.88 -5.25 3.38
C LEU A 55 -6.78 -4.22 3.66
N TYR A 56 -7.08 -2.92 3.57
CA TYR A 56 -6.15 -1.86 3.93
C TYR A 56 -6.88 -0.56 4.27
N LEU A 57 -6.23 0.30 5.06
CA LEU A 57 -6.66 1.66 5.37
C LEU A 57 -5.90 2.64 4.46
N ASP A 58 -6.62 3.47 3.69
CA ASP A 58 -6.04 4.58 2.93
C ASP A 58 -6.11 5.83 3.79
N LEU A 59 -4.98 6.23 4.39
CA LEU A 59 -4.96 7.24 5.44
C LEU A 59 -5.40 8.61 4.92
N GLU A 60 -5.01 8.98 3.70
CA GLU A 60 -5.43 10.22 3.08
C GLU A 60 -6.95 10.28 2.91
N ARG A 61 -7.56 9.19 2.44
CA ARG A 61 -9.02 9.12 2.23
C ARG A 61 -9.80 9.04 3.54
N TYR A 62 -9.25 8.33 4.53
CA TYR A 62 -9.86 8.24 5.85
C TYR A 62 -10.01 9.64 6.47
N ARG A 63 -8.98 10.48 6.33
CA ARG A 63 -8.99 11.88 6.79
C ARG A 63 -9.96 12.77 6.00
N LEU A 64 -10.11 12.56 4.69
CA LEU A 64 -11.09 13.30 3.88
C LEU A 64 -12.55 13.03 4.29
N SER A 65 -12.79 12.01 5.11
CA SER A 65 -14.13 11.65 5.58
C SER A 65 -14.45 12.23 6.98
N ASP A 66 -13.65 13.18 7.48
CA ASP A 66 -13.76 13.81 8.81
C ASP A 66 -13.82 12.81 9.98
N LEU A 67 -13.09 11.71 9.86
CA LEU A 67 -13.03 10.69 10.89
C LEU A 67 -11.85 10.91 11.83
N GLU A 68 -12.10 10.63 13.11
CA GLU A 68 -11.08 10.57 14.14
C GLU A 68 -10.05 9.48 13.83
N THR A 69 -8.82 9.89 13.54
CA THR A 69 -7.63 9.04 13.35
C THR A 69 -7.04 8.58 14.68
N SER A 70 -7.44 9.21 15.79
CA SER A 70 -6.98 8.94 17.15
C SER A 70 -7.22 7.49 17.60
N GLN A 71 -8.20 6.81 17.00
CA GLN A 71 -8.51 5.41 17.29
C GLN A 71 -7.64 4.42 16.51
N ILE A 72 -6.97 4.86 15.43
CA ILE A 72 -6.18 3.97 14.56
C ILE A 72 -5.08 3.23 15.32
N PRO A 73 -4.30 3.86 16.21
CA PRO A 73 -3.27 3.16 16.97
C PRO A 73 -3.78 2.02 17.85
N ASP A 74 -5.06 2.04 18.24
CA ASP A 74 -5.68 1.05 19.12
C ASP A 74 -6.29 -0.13 18.34
N LEU A 75 -6.39 0.01 17.03
CA LEU A 75 -6.71 -1.08 16.13
C LEU A 75 -5.50 -2.02 15.97
N ARG A 76 -5.73 -3.16 15.32
CA ARG A 76 -4.69 -4.16 15.03
C ARG A 76 -4.86 -4.74 13.63
N GLY A 77 -3.80 -5.33 13.08
CA GLY A 77 -3.82 -6.11 11.83
C GLY A 77 -4.01 -5.34 10.53
N LEU A 78 -4.13 -4.02 10.55
CA LEU A 78 -4.25 -3.20 9.34
C LEU A 78 -2.94 -3.05 8.55
N VAL A 79 -3.09 -3.08 7.23
CA VAL A 79 -2.14 -2.48 6.28
C VAL A 79 -2.54 -1.01 6.10
N ILE A 80 -1.70 -0.08 6.56
CA ILE A 80 -1.98 1.36 6.52
C ILE A 80 -1.20 1.98 5.35
N LYS A 81 -1.90 2.49 4.34
CA LYS A 81 -1.33 3.15 3.19
C LYS A 81 -1.22 4.65 3.42
N THR A 82 -0.07 5.24 3.11
CA THR A 82 0.09 6.70 3.02
C THR A 82 1.03 7.14 1.89
N HIS A 83 0.73 8.32 1.35
CA HIS A 83 1.57 9.06 0.42
C HIS A 83 2.14 10.36 1.03
N TYR A 84 1.88 10.65 2.31
CA TYR A 84 2.36 11.87 2.96
C TYR A 84 3.88 12.04 2.85
N PRO A 85 4.38 13.26 2.60
CA PRO A 85 3.66 14.53 2.38
C PRO A 85 3.21 14.76 0.93
N HIS A 86 3.48 13.84 -0.01
CA HIS A 86 3.21 14.01 -1.44
C HIS A 86 1.74 14.38 -1.74
N SER A 87 0.79 13.80 -1.00
CA SER A 87 -0.66 13.98 -1.21
C SER A 87 -1.32 14.96 -0.25
N SER A 88 -0.58 15.51 0.73
CA SER A 88 -1.14 16.32 1.81
C SER A 88 -0.06 17.23 2.39
N ASP A 89 -0.14 18.52 2.11
CA ASP A 89 0.75 19.53 2.68
C ASP A 89 0.38 19.90 4.15
N ARG A 90 -0.63 19.22 4.71
CA ARG A 90 -1.20 19.51 6.03
C ARG A 90 -0.32 18.97 7.15
N VAL A 91 0.11 19.86 8.07
CA VAL A 91 0.91 19.57 9.27
C VAL A 91 0.20 18.54 10.17
N GLU A 92 -1.13 18.52 10.15
CA GLU A 92 -1.95 17.60 10.92
C GLU A 92 -1.77 16.14 10.47
N ALA A 93 -1.35 15.89 9.24
CA ALA A 93 -1.09 14.53 8.75
C ALA A 93 0.12 13.89 9.44
N ALA A 94 1.15 14.70 9.75
CA ALA A 94 2.31 14.23 10.48
C ALA A 94 1.94 13.77 11.90
N ARG A 95 0.97 14.45 12.54
CA ARG A 95 0.46 14.07 13.88
C ARG A 95 -0.18 12.70 13.91
N ASP A 96 -0.81 12.29 12.81
CA ASP A 96 -1.44 10.97 12.68
C ASP A 96 -0.43 9.87 12.34
N ILE A 97 0.56 10.20 11.50
CA ILE A 97 1.55 9.23 11.00
C ILE A 97 2.63 8.94 12.03
N GLU A 98 3.12 9.95 12.74
CA GLU A 98 4.26 9.80 13.65
C GLU A 98 4.05 8.76 14.76
N PRO A 99 2.89 8.70 15.46
CA PRO A 99 2.63 7.63 16.41
C PRO A 99 2.64 6.24 15.77
N LEU A 100 2.17 6.12 14.53
CA LEU A 100 2.13 4.85 13.79
C LEU A 100 3.54 4.39 13.42
N THR A 101 4.39 5.28 12.91
CA THR A 101 5.76 4.93 12.49
C THR A 101 6.69 4.58 13.65
N ARG A 102 6.40 5.08 14.85
CA ARG A 102 7.14 4.72 16.07
C ARG A 102 6.75 3.35 16.63
N ARG A 103 5.51 2.91 16.37
CA ARG A 103 4.95 1.67 16.95
C ARG A 103 4.96 0.49 15.99
N TYR A 104 4.96 0.75 14.69
CA TYR A 104 4.71 -0.27 13.67
C TYR A 104 5.76 -0.26 12.57
N PRO A 105 6.12 -1.44 12.00
CA PRO A 105 7.03 -1.52 10.87
C PRO A 105 6.60 -0.68 9.68
N VAL A 106 7.55 -0.02 9.03
CA VAL A 106 7.35 0.83 7.85
C VAL A 106 8.00 0.18 6.65
N VAL A 107 7.22 -0.07 5.60
CA VAL A 107 7.70 -0.63 4.33
C VAL A 107 7.48 0.35 3.20
N MET A 108 8.51 0.56 2.39
CA MET A 108 8.52 1.58 1.36
C MET A 108 8.97 1.02 0.01
N PRO A 109 8.11 1.06 -1.03
CA PRO A 109 8.54 0.75 -2.38
C PRO A 109 9.23 1.99 -2.98
N VAL A 110 10.43 1.78 -3.52
CA VAL A 110 11.20 2.85 -4.19
C VAL A 110 11.27 2.57 -5.67
N ARG A 111 10.90 3.57 -6.46
CA ARG A 111 10.91 3.54 -7.91
C ARG A 111 11.72 4.70 -8.44
N ASP A 112 12.50 4.42 -9.49
CA ASP A 112 13.25 5.41 -10.24
C ASP A 112 12.37 6.61 -10.64
N ARG A 113 12.95 7.81 -10.55
CA ARG A 113 12.24 9.07 -10.79
C ARG A 113 11.62 9.11 -12.18
N ASP A 114 12.38 8.74 -13.21
CA ASP A 114 11.91 8.84 -14.58
C ASP A 114 10.82 7.81 -14.86
N GLU A 115 10.92 6.62 -14.26
CA GLU A 115 9.84 5.63 -14.30
C GLU A 115 8.55 6.13 -13.62
N ARG A 116 8.65 6.82 -12.48
CA ARG A 116 7.48 7.43 -11.80
C ARG A 116 6.83 8.50 -12.67
N VAL A 117 7.62 9.43 -13.22
CA VAL A 117 7.14 10.50 -14.10
C VAL A 117 6.43 9.90 -15.31
N ARG A 118 7.01 8.89 -15.97
CA ARG A 118 6.36 8.16 -17.07
C ARG A 118 5.04 7.53 -16.63
N SER A 119 5.00 6.92 -15.44
CA SER A 119 3.78 6.32 -14.90
C SER A 119 2.70 7.35 -14.55
N MET A 120 3.08 8.53 -14.08
CA MET A 120 2.17 9.64 -13.76
C MET A 120 1.54 10.22 -15.03
N ARG A 121 2.35 10.48 -16.07
CA ARG A 121 1.86 10.96 -17.37
C ARG A 121 0.84 10.01 -17.99
N ARG A 122 1.10 8.70 -17.92
CA ARG A 122 0.17 7.65 -18.39
C ARG A 122 -1.14 7.60 -17.60
N PHE A 123 -1.12 8.01 -16.34
CA PHE A 123 -2.31 8.07 -15.50
C PHE A 123 -3.22 9.26 -15.84
N GLY A 124 -2.73 10.22 -16.64
CA GLY A 124 -3.50 11.39 -17.09
C GLY A 124 -3.32 12.63 -16.23
N ASP A 125 -2.42 12.59 -15.24
CA ASP A 125 -2.13 13.73 -14.36
C ASP A 125 -0.89 14.51 -14.84
N TRP A 126 -1.08 15.23 -15.95
CA TRP A 126 0.01 15.98 -16.61
C TRP A 126 0.49 17.19 -15.81
N GLY A 127 -0.40 17.81 -15.03
CA GLY A 127 -0.08 18.94 -14.16
C GLY A 127 0.80 18.53 -12.98
N ALA A 128 0.43 17.44 -12.28
CA ALA A 128 1.24 16.92 -11.17
C ALA A 128 2.61 16.42 -11.62
N ALA A 129 2.75 15.91 -12.85
CA ALA A 129 4.02 15.42 -13.36
C ALA A 129 5.10 16.51 -13.56
N GLN A 130 4.70 17.79 -13.71
CA GLN A 130 5.63 18.91 -13.91
C GLN A 130 6.08 19.57 -12.60
N SER A 131 5.35 19.35 -11.50
CA SER A 131 5.63 19.93 -10.18
C SER A 131 6.08 18.88 -9.14
N MET A 132 6.55 17.70 -9.56
CA MET A 132 6.85 16.59 -8.63
C MET A 132 8.06 16.82 -7.73
N ASP A 133 9.08 17.54 -8.18
CA ASP A 133 10.39 17.55 -7.50
C ASP A 133 10.32 18.06 -6.05
N PRO A 134 9.63 19.18 -5.74
CA PRO A 134 9.46 19.61 -4.34
C PRO A 134 8.74 18.58 -3.46
N HIS A 135 7.79 17.83 -4.01
CA HIS A 135 7.06 16.78 -3.27
C HIS A 135 7.88 15.50 -3.09
N ILE A 136 8.75 15.17 -4.06
CA ILE A 136 9.71 14.06 -3.95
C ILE A 136 10.69 14.35 -2.82
N ASP A 137 11.32 15.54 -2.84
CA ASP A 137 12.30 15.93 -1.84
C ASP A 137 11.69 16.03 -0.44
N ALA A 138 10.47 16.58 -0.34
CA ALA A 138 9.74 16.63 0.93
C ALA A 138 9.44 15.23 1.49
N PHE A 139 9.07 14.29 0.62
CA PHE A 139 8.85 12.91 1.02
C PHE A 139 10.13 12.23 1.48
N GLU A 140 11.21 12.33 0.71
CA GLU A 140 12.48 11.72 1.06
C GLU A 140 13.04 12.29 2.36
N ARG A 141 12.91 13.60 2.57
CA ARG A 141 13.29 14.26 3.81
C ARG A 141 12.46 13.78 5.00
N TYR A 142 11.13 13.79 4.91
CA TYR A 142 10.26 13.39 6.01
C TYR A 142 10.53 11.94 6.45
N TRP A 143 10.69 11.03 5.50
CA TRP A 143 10.89 9.62 5.82
C TRP A 143 12.34 9.24 6.09
N SER A 144 13.31 10.14 5.93
CA SER A 144 14.74 9.83 6.04
C SER A 144 15.11 9.19 7.38
N ASP A 145 14.65 9.78 8.48
CA ASP A 145 14.96 9.36 9.86
C ASP A 145 14.05 8.24 10.39
N VAL A 146 13.04 7.83 9.64
CA VAL A 146 12.14 6.73 10.04
C VAL A 146 12.81 5.38 9.71
N PRO A 147 12.98 4.48 10.70
CA PRO A 147 13.40 3.11 10.45
C PRO A 147 12.40 2.40 9.54
N LYS A 148 12.88 1.87 8.41
CA LYS A 148 12.02 1.36 7.33
C LYS A 148 12.72 0.29 6.52
N LEU A 149 11.94 -0.65 5.97
CA LEU A 149 12.38 -1.53 4.91
C LEU A 149 12.09 -0.89 3.55
N THR A 150 13.15 -0.61 2.79
CA THR A 150 13.04 -0.09 1.42
C THR A 150 13.15 -1.22 0.40
N LEU A 151 12.17 -1.32 -0.50
CA LEU A 151 12.10 -2.35 -1.53
C LEU A 151 12.15 -1.72 -2.93
N PRO A 152 13.14 -2.05 -3.77
CA PRO A 152 13.16 -1.59 -5.15
C PRO A 152 11.95 -2.11 -5.94
N PHE A 153 11.26 -1.21 -6.63
CA PHE A 153 10.06 -1.50 -7.43
C PHE A 153 10.27 -2.65 -8.43
N ARG A 154 11.47 -2.72 -9.04
CA ARG A 154 11.81 -3.79 -9.98
C ARG A 154 11.82 -5.17 -9.33
N LYS A 155 12.32 -5.29 -8.09
CA LYS A 155 12.29 -6.56 -7.34
C LYS A 155 10.86 -7.01 -7.03
N LEU A 156 9.91 -6.07 -6.85
CA LEU A 156 8.49 -6.42 -6.62
C LEU A 156 7.82 -7.06 -7.83
N LEU A 157 8.38 -6.87 -9.03
CA LEU A 157 7.85 -7.40 -10.29
C LEU A 157 8.60 -8.65 -10.77
N ASP A 158 9.76 -8.93 -10.19
CA ASP A 158 10.66 -10.00 -10.59
C ASP A 158 10.33 -11.30 -9.86
N PRO A 159 9.86 -12.36 -10.57
CA PRO A 159 9.59 -13.65 -9.96
C PRO A 159 10.81 -14.30 -9.30
N GLU A 160 12.02 -14.03 -9.79
CA GLU A 160 13.25 -14.62 -9.25
C GLU A 160 13.67 -13.92 -7.95
N ALA A 161 13.44 -12.61 -7.85
CA ALA A 161 13.69 -11.84 -6.63
C ALA A 161 12.60 -12.01 -5.55
N LEU A 162 11.44 -12.56 -5.91
CA LEU A 162 10.28 -12.65 -5.03
C LEU A 162 10.56 -13.37 -3.70
N PRO A 163 11.24 -14.54 -3.65
CA PRO A 163 11.53 -15.21 -2.39
C PRO A 163 12.38 -14.35 -1.45
N GLU A 164 13.38 -13.63 -2.00
CA GLU A 164 14.22 -12.70 -1.23
C GLU A 164 13.39 -11.55 -0.66
N VAL A 165 12.50 -10.95 -1.48
CA VAL A 165 11.63 -9.86 -1.05
C VAL A 165 10.68 -10.30 0.06
N VAL A 166 10.04 -11.47 -0.08
CA VAL A 166 9.12 -11.99 0.93
C VAL A 166 9.85 -12.35 2.22
N HIS A 167 11.06 -12.90 2.14
CA HIS A 167 11.87 -13.16 3.32
C HIS A 167 12.29 -11.85 4.04
N ALA A 168 12.69 -10.82 3.30
CA ALA A 168 13.00 -9.51 3.89
C ALA A 168 11.77 -8.90 4.59
N LEU A 169 10.58 -9.04 4.00
CA LEU A 169 9.32 -8.65 4.63
C LEU A 169 9.04 -9.47 5.90
N GLU A 170 9.20 -10.78 5.87
CA GLU A 170 8.99 -11.66 7.03
C GLU A 170 9.87 -11.25 8.22
N GLN A 171 11.17 -11.00 7.98
CA GLN A 171 12.08 -10.53 9.02
C GLN A 171 11.69 -9.14 9.55
N HIS A 172 11.29 -8.22 8.67
CA HIS A 172 10.94 -6.86 9.05
C HIS A 172 9.59 -6.76 9.77
N LEU A 173 8.62 -7.59 9.37
CA LEU A 173 7.27 -7.58 9.92
C LEU A 173 7.14 -8.48 11.15
N GLY A 174 8.09 -9.39 11.40
CA GLY A 174 8.05 -10.34 12.51
C GLY A 174 6.88 -11.32 12.44
N THR A 175 6.40 -11.61 11.23
CA THR A 175 5.28 -12.54 11.00
C THR A 175 5.63 -13.54 9.90
N PRO A 176 5.28 -14.82 10.06
CA PRO A 176 5.62 -15.85 9.08
C PRO A 176 4.92 -15.59 7.74
N ALA A 177 5.69 -15.73 6.66
CA ALA A 177 5.14 -15.77 5.32
C ALA A 177 4.55 -17.15 4.99
N ILE A 178 3.73 -17.23 3.95
CA ILE A 178 3.35 -18.52 3.35
C ILE A 178 4.58 -19.21 2.74
N ALA A 179 4.59 -20.55 2.76
CA ALA A 179 5.71 -21.34 2.26
C ALA A 179 6.04 -21.13 0.77
N SER A 180 5.03 -20.81 -0.05
CA SER A 180 5.16 -20.61 -1.50
C SER A 180 4.77 -19.18 -1.87
N PRO A 181 5.76 -18.26 -2.00
CA PRO A 181 5.50 -16.86 -2.29
C PRO A 181 4.64 -16.63 -3.54
N VAL A 182 3.69 -15.70 -3.42
CA VAL A 182 2.75 -15.29 -4.46
C VAL A 182 3.09 -13.88 -4.93
N GLY A 183 3.81 -13.79 -6.05
CA GLY A 183 4.18 -12.53 -6.71
C GLY A 183 3.14 -12.07 -7.72
N PRO A 184 3.21 -10.82 -8.23
CA PRO A 184 2.20 -10.26 -9.13
C PRO A 184 2.01 -11.07 -10.43
N ARG A 185 0.80 -11.04 -10.99
CA ARG A 185 0.51 -11.65 -12.28
C ARG A 185 1.26 -10.87 -13.39
N PRO A 186 1.94 -11.56 -14.34
CA PRO A 186 2.51 -10.91 -15.52
C PRO A 186 1.43 -10.18 -16.33
N VAL A 187 1.78 -9.05 -16.92
CA VAL A 187 0.85 -8.21 -17.73
C VAL A 187 0.20 -8.99 -18.88
N ALA A 188 0.91 -9.99 -19.43
CA ALA A 188 0.37 -10.90 -20.44
C ALA A 188 -0.91 -11.64 -19.98
N GLN A 189 -1.10 -11.85 -18.67
CA GLN A 189 -2.27 -12.51 -18.09
C GLN A 189 -3.42 -11.53 -17.76
N ARG A 190 -3.67 -10.56 -18.63
CA ARG A 190 -4.64 -9.46 -18.39
C ARG A 190 -6.02 -9.91 -17.95
N ARG A 191 -6.56 -10.98 -18.55
CA ARG A 191 -7.89 -11.52 -18.18
C ARG A 191 -7.92 -11.99 -16.72
N ARG A 192 -6.85 -12.65 -16.26
CA ARG A 192 -6.72 -13.12 -14.87
C ARG A 192 -6.55 -11.95 -13.90
N ILE A 193 -5.77 -10.93 -14.28
CA ILE A 193 -5.64 -9.69 -13.49
C ILE A 193 -7.01 -9.04 -13.25
N LEU A 194 -7.84 -8.94 -14.31
CA LEU A 194 -9.19 -8.38 -14.20
C LEU A 194 -10.11 -9.24 -13.33
N LEU A 195 -9.99 -10.57 -13.42
CA LEU A 195 -10.73 -11.50 -12.57
C LEU A 195 -10.32 -11.34 -11.10
N ASP A 196 -9.02 -11.41 -10.79
CA ASP A 196 -8.49 -11.25 -9.42
C ASP A 196 -8.96 -9.94 -8.81
N LYS A 197 -8.93 -8.83 -9.58
CA LYS A 197 -9.43 -7.52 -9.15
C LYS A 197 -10.93 -7.50 -8.90
N THR A 198 -11.70 -8.21 -9.73
CA THR A 198 -13.16 -8.30 -9.56
C THR A 198 -13.50 -9.13 -8.33
N LEU A 199 -12.84 -10.27 -8.14
CA LEU A 199 -12.99 -11.13 -6.96
C LEU A 199 -12.59 -10.39 -5.68
N THR A 200 -11.46 -9.68 -5.69
CA THR A 200 -11.03 -8.83 -4.56
C THR A 200 -12.13 -7.84 -4.16
N ARG A 201 -12.79 -7.21 -5.14
CA ARG A 201 -13.89 -6.25 -4.90
C ARG A 201 -15.21 -6.87 -4.46
N LEU A 202 -15.40 -8.17 -4.68
CA LEU A 202 -16.63 -8.87 -4.29
C LEU A 202 -16.45 -9.59 -2.95
N LEU A 203 -15.26 -10.12 -2.70
CA LEU A 203 -14.98 -11.05 -1.61
C LEU A 203 -14.03 -10.50 -0.55
N GLY A 204 -13.34 -9.37 -0.81
CA GLY A 204 -12.39 -8.76 0.13
C GLY A 204 -11.28 -9.75 0.54
N ALA A 205 -11.12 -9.94 1.84
CA ALA A 205 -10.22 -10.91 2.47
C ALA A 205 -10.33 -12.34 1.93
N HIS A 206 -11.54 -12.76 1.53
CA HIS A 206 -11.81 -14.11 1.04
C HIS A 206 -11.49 -14.32 -0.44
N ALA A 207 -11.04 -13.29 -1.16
CA ALA A 207 -10.64 -13.47 -2.54
C ALA A 207 -9.43 -14.43 -2.61
N PRO A 208 -9.40 -15.41 -3.54
CA PRO A 208 -8.29 -16.37 -3.63
C PRO A 208 -6.93 -15.68 -3.75
N ARG A 209 -6.93 -14.57 -4.48
CA ARG A 209 -5.77 -13.72 -4.68
C ARG A 209 -6.20 -12.26 -4.59
N ILE A 210 -5.55 -11.51 -3.69
CA ILE A 210 -5.80 -10.08 -3.56
C ILE A 210 -5.16 -9.33 -4.72
N ASN A 211 -5.92 -8.41 -5.30
CA ASN A 211 -5.47 -7.46 -6.30
C ASN A 211 -6.17 -6.12 -6.10
N THR A 212 -5.52 -5.25 -5.33
CA THR A 212 -5.97 -3.87 -5.05
C THR A 212 -5.50 -2.90 -6.13
N THR A 213 -4.62 -3.31 -7.06
CA THR A 213 -4.04 -2.40 -8.05
C THR A 213 -5.08 -1.59 -8.81
N ILE A 214 -4.81 -0.29 -8.94
CA ILE A 214 -5.61 0.65 -9.74
C ILE A 214 -5.11 0.62 -11.20
N GLY A 215 -5.08 -0.59 -11.80
CA GLY A 215 -4.84 -0.81 -13.22
C GLY A 215 -3.36 -0.81 -13.67
N PHE A 216 -3.00 -1.79 -14.49
CA PHE A 216 -1.85 -1.70 -15.38
C PHE A 216 -2.34 -1.11 -16.70
N ALA A 217 -2.22 0.19 -16.88
CA ALA A 217 -2.40 0.82 -18.19
C ALA A 217 -1.03 0.92 -18.87
N ARG A 218 -0.90 0.18 -19.97
CA ARG A 218 0.09 0.23 -21.07
C ARG A 218 1.41 0.94 -20.77
#